data_AF-A0A441UMX1-F1
#
_entry.id   AF-A0A441UMX1-F1
#
_cell.length_a   1.000
_cell.length_b   1.000
_cell.length_c   1.000
_cell.angle_alpha   90.00
_cell.angle_beta   90.00
_cell.angle_gamma   90.00
#
_symmetry.space_group_name_H-M   'P 1'
#
loop_
_entity.id
_entity.type
_entity.pdbx_description
1 polymer ?
#
loop_
_entity_poly.entity_id
_entity_poly.type
_entity_poly.pdbx_seq_one_letter_code
_entity_poly.pdbx_strand_id
1 'polypeptide(L)'
;MFRTPEGKHIFVVDGHTHFWDGSPENQKNIHGKQFIDCFYAYHTGLSPKEQLWEKSKFEKYSAENLYNDLFIDGPDDIAIFQTTSLSDFYKTGFGCIKRTSEIAKKYPGRFIVNGSFDPRDGEKALEYIHFMKETYDIKGVKMYTAEWNGASKGWRLNDPDAYKCFELCDKLGIRNIHVHKGPT
;
A
#
# COMPACT_ATOMS: atom_id res chain seq x y z
N MET A 1 20.02 -8.61 -6.76
CA MET A 1 21.09 -8.19 -5.84
C MET A 1 21.95 -7.17 -6.55
N PHE A 2 21.84 -5.92 -6.11
CA PHE A 2 22.53 -4.79 -6.72
C PHE A 2 24.05 -4.93 -6.60
N ARG A 3 24.79 -4.57 -7.66
CA ARG A 3 26.25 -4.57 -7.67
C ARG A 3 26.77 -3.13 -7.70
N THR A 4 27.53 -2.72 -6.69
CA THR A 4 28.14 -1.39 -6.64
C THR A 4 29.27 -1.27 -7.68
N PRO A 5 29.72 -0.05 -8.02
CA PRO A 5 30.85 0.16 -8.93
C PRO A 5 32.15 -0.54 -8.49
N GLU A 6 32.35 -0.69 -7.17
CA GLU A 6 33.49 -1.39 -6.57
C GLU A 6 33.31 -2.92 -6.53
N GLY A 7 32.18 -3.43 -7.04
CA GLY A 7 31.89 -4.85 -7.14
C GLY A 7 31.25 -5.47 -5.90
N LYS A 8 30.81 -4.68 -4.91
CA LYS A 8 30.09 -5.21 -3.74
C LYS A 8 28.67 -5.59 -4.12
N HIS A 9 28.16 -6.66 -3.52
CA HIS A 9 26.79 -7.09 -3.70
C HIS A 9 25.92 -6.62 -2.51
N ILE A 10 24.81 -5.94 -2.80
CA ILE A 10 23.86 -5.41 -1.82
C ILE A 10 22.50 -6.05 -2.06
N PHE A 11 21.92 -6.60 -1.00
CA PHE A 11 20.53 -7.06 -1.01
C PHE A 11 19.60 -5.88 -0.73
N VAL A 12 18.69 -5.59 -1.65
CA VAL A 12 17.82 -4.41 -1.57
C VAL A 12 16.41 -4.82 -1.16
N VAL A 13 15.92 -4.25 -0.06
CA VAL A 13 14.54 -4.40 0.39
C VAL A 13 13.83 -3.05 0.25
N ASP A 14 12.86 -2.98 -0.66
CA ASP A 14 11.93 -1.85 -0.69
C ASP A 14 10.92 -2.00 0.44
N GLY A 15 11.06 -1.16 1.47
CA GLY A 15 10.19 -1.15 2.64
C GLY A 15 8.82 -0.52 2.40
N HIS A 16 8.58 0.11 1.26
CA HIS A 16 7.36 0.88 1.01
C HIS A 16 6.93 0.92 -0.46
N THR A 17 6.28 -0.14 -0.90
CA THR A 17 5.74 -0.25 -2.27
C THR A 17 4.23 -0.14 -2.29
N HIS A 18 3.67 0.45 -3.36
CA HIS A 18 2.24 0.44 -3.62
C HIS A 18 1.92 -0.20 -4.96
N PHE A 19 0.82 -0.95 -5.01
CA PHE A 19 0.20 -1.38 -6.25
C PHE A 19 -1.24 -0.87 -6.31
N TRP A 20 -1.48 0.11 -7.18
CA TRP A 20 -2.69 0.91 -7.15
C TRP A 20 -3.57 0.75 -8.38
N ASP A 21 -4.84 1.12 -8.20
CA ASP A 21 -5.84 1.29 -9.24
C ASP A 21 -6.56 2.61 -8.98
N GLY A 22 -6.11 3.66 -9.66
CA GLY A 22 -6.71 4.99 -9.65
C GLY A 22 -7.64 5.22 -10.85
N SER A 23 -8.01 4.17 -11.59
CA SER A 23 -8.74 4.31 -12.86
C SER A 23 -10.13 4.93 -12.65
N PRO A 24 -10.71 5.57 -13.70
CA PRO A 24 -12.07 6.12 -13.63
C PRO A 24 -13.12 5.10 -13.14
N GLU A 25 -12.95 3.82 -13.48
CA GLU A 25 -13.87 2.76 -13.06
C GLU A 25 -13.83 2.52 -11.55
N ASN A 26 -12.66 2.68 -10.91
CA ASN A 26 -12.49 2.47 -9.47
C ASN A 26 -12.81 3.72 -8.64
N GLN A 27 -12.85 4.90 -9.25
CA GLN A 27 -13.19 6.15 -8.54
C GLN A 27 -14.65 6.14 -8.05
N LYS A 28 -14.85 6.45 -6.76
CA LYS A 28 -16.18 6.52 -6.12
C LYS A 28 -16.80 7.91 -6.25
N ASN A 29 -15.97 8.96 -6.32
CA ASN A 29 -16.38 10.37 -6.38
C ASN A 29 -15.26 11.23 -6.98
N ILE A 30 -15.49 12.54 -7.05
CA ILE A 30 -14.52 13.53 -7.56
C ILE A 30 -13.19 13.53 -6.77
N HIS A 31 -13.20 13.16 -5.49
CA HIS A 31 -11.99 13.15 -4.66
C HIS A 31 -11.03 12.01 -5.05
N GLY A 32 -11.55 10.85 -5.47
CA GLY A 32 -10.73 9.81 -6.07
C GLY A 32 -10.04 10.25 -7.36
N LYS A 33 -10.72 11.07 -8.17
CA LYS A 33 -10.11 11.70 -9.35
C LYS A 33 -9.03 12.71 -8.96
N GLN A 34 -9.34 13.63 -8.05
CA GLN A 34 -8.40 14.66 -7.58
C GLN A 34 -7.15 14.05 -6.95
N PHE A 35 -7.31 12.96 -6.19
CA PHE A 35 -6.20 12.25 -5.58
C PHE A 35 -5.23 11.72 -6.63
N ILE A 36 -5.69 10.92 -7.60
CA ILE A 36 -4.79 10.37 -8.63
C ILE A 36 -4.24 11.46 -9.58
N ASP A 37 -5.03 12.50 -9.88
CA ASP A 37 -4.56 13.64 -10.67
C ASP A 37 -3.38 14.37 -10.00
N CYS A 38 -3.41 14.49 -8.67
CA CYS A 38 -2.32 15.10 -7.90
C CYS A 38 -1.02 14.28 -8.02
N PHE A 39 -1.08 12.96 -7.87
CA PHE A 39 0.08 12.10 -8.05
C PHE A 39 0.59 12.10 -9.50
N TYR A 40 -0.31 12.18 -10.49
CA TYR A 40 0.09 12.30 -11.89
C TYR A 40 0.76 13.65 -12.19
N ALA A 41 0.33 14.73 -11.53
CA ALA A 41 1.01 16.03 -11.63
C ALA A 41 2.43 15.97 -11.03
N TYR A 42 2.64 15.26 -9.92
CA TYR A 42 3.98 15.01 -9.40
C TYR A 42 4.82 14.17 -10.36
N HIS A 43 4.25 13.11 -10.95
CA HIS A 43 4.93 12.30 -11.95
C HIS A 43 5.40 13.15 -13.13
N THR A 44 4.51 13.94 -13.72
CA THR A 44 4.82 14.75 -14.90
C THR A 44 5.70 15.96 -14.60
N GLY A 45 5.68 16.47 -13.37
CA GLY A 45 6.50 17.62 -12.95
C GLY A 45 7.88 17.27 -12.39
N LEU A 46 8.09 16.05 -11.88
CA LEU A 46 9.31 15.68 -11.13
C LEU A 46 10.12 14.54 -11.78
N SER A 47 9.53 13.77 -12.70
CA SER A 47 10.23 12.67 -13.36
C SER A 47 11.02 13.13 -14.60
N PRO A 48 12.13 12.44 -14.96
CA PRO A 48 12.79 12.63 -16.25
C PRO A 48 11.84 12.43 -17.43
N LYS A 49 12.08 13.12 -18.55
CA LYS A 49 11.18 13.12 -19.72
C LYS A 49 10.96 11.73 -20.29
N GLU A 50 12.02 10.93 -20.34
CA GLU A 50 12.04 9.55 -20.80
C GLU A 50 11.34 8.57 -19.87
N GLN A 51 11.07 8.98 -18.62
CA GLN A 51 10.34 8.18 -17.62
C GLN A 51 8.86 8.59 -17.50
N LEU A 52 8.41 9.57 -18.29
CA LEU A 52 7.01 9.98 -18.28
C LEU A 52 6.12 8.87 -18.80
N TRP A 53 4.99 8.69 -18.13
CA TRP A 53 3.99 7.70 -18.48
C TRP A 53 2.76 8.42 -18.97
N GLU A 54 2.10 7.82 -19.94
CA GLU A 54 0.74 8.22 -20.30
C GLU A 54 -0.17 8.09 -19.07
N LYS A 55 -1.13 9.02 -18.97
CA LYS A 55 -2.02 9.10 -17.81
C LYS A 55 -2.76 7.79 -17.54
N SER A 56 -3.25 7.11 -18.57
CA SER A 56 -3.96 5.84 -18.43
C SER A 56 -3.07 4.73 -17.86
N LYS A 57 -1.79 4.68 -18.24
CA LYS A 57 -0.79 3.76 -17.64
C LYS A 57 -0.57 4.09 -16.16
N PHE A 58 -0.47 5.39 -15.83
CA PHE A 58 -0.28 5.83 -14.45
C PHE A 58 -1.53 5.57 -13.59
N GLU A 59 -2.73 5.81 -14.09
CA GLU A 59 -3.97 5.58 -13.35
C GLU A 59 -4.20 4.09 -13.08
N LYS A 60 -3.80 3.21 -14.00
CA LYS A 60 -3.96 1.76 -13.86
C LYS A 60 -2.66 1.02 -14.11
N TYR A 61 -1.87 0.91 -13.05
CA TYR A 61 -0.58 0.25 -13.10
C TYR A 61 -0.74 -1.27 -13.22
N SER A 62 0.01 -1.91 -14.12
CA SER A 62 -0.09 -3.35 -14.37
C SER A 62 0.87 -4.14 -13.48
N ALA A 63 0.52 -5.39 -13.15
CA ALA A 63 1.39 -6.27 -12.38
C ALA A 63 2.69 -6.64 -13.11
N GLU A 64 2.72 -6.54 -14.44
CA GLU A 64 3.92 -6.74 -15.24
C GLU A 64 4.84 -5.52 -15.16
N ASN A 65 4.30 -4.31 -15.34
CA ASN A 65 5.08 -3.08 -15.21
C ASN A 65 5.64 -2.95 -13.80
N LEU A 66 4.84 -3.22 -12.76
CA LEU A 66 5.30 -3.25 -11.38
C LEU A 66 6.49 -4.20 -11.18
N TYR A 67 6.43 -5.40 -11.75
CA TYR A 67 7.51 -6.36 -11.60
C TYR A 67 8.77 -5.91 -12.34
N ASN A 68 8.62 -5.41 -13.56
CA ASN A 68 9.76 -4.94 -14.35
C ASN A 68 10.41 -3.73 -13.69
N ASP A 69 9.62 -2.72 -13.33
CA ASP A 69 10.11 -1.47 -12.75
C ASP A 69 10.84 -1.69 -11.40
N LEU A 70 10.42 -2.68 -10.60
CA LEU A 70 11.05 -2.96 -9.29
C LEU A 70 12.22 -3.95 -9.37
N PHE A 71 12.08 -5.05 -10.13
CA PHE A 71 13.01 -6.20 -10.05
C PHE A 71 13.86 -6.44 -11.29
N ILE A 72 13.48 -5.87 -12.44
CA ILE A 72 14.22 -6.04 -13.71
C ILE A 72 15.03 -4.79 -13.99
N ASP A 73 14.33 -3.66 -14.09
CA ASP A 73 14.91 -2.34 -14.32
C ASP A 73 15.31 -1.69 -12.99
N GLY A 74 14.59 -2.04 -11.91
CA GLY A 74 14.89 -1.65 -10.55
C GLY A 74 15.87 -2.60 -9.83
N PRO A 75 16.43 -2.16 -8.69
CA PRO A 75 17.44 -2.91 -7.96
C PRO A 75 16.88 -3.90 -6.93
N ASP A 76 15.56 -3.99 -6.76
CA ASP A 76 14.95 -4.65 -5.62
C ASP A 76 15.16 -6.16 -5.65
N ASP A 77 15.40 -6.73 -4.46
CA ASP A 77 15.37 -8.16 -4.27
C ASP A 77 14.03 -8.61 -3.66
N ILE A 78 13.50 -7.82 -2.72
CA ILE A 78 12.19 -7.97 -2.08
C ILE A 78 11.52 -6.60 -1.95
N ALA A 79 10.21 -6.54 -2.16
CA ALA A 79 9.38 -5.36 -1.96
C ALA A 79 8.26 -5.63 -0.94
N ILE A 80 7.95 -4.65 -0.08
CA ILE A 80 6.89 -4.76 0.94
C ILE A 80 5.71 -3.90 0.50
N PHE A 81 4.60 -4.55 0.14
CA PHE A 81 3.36 -3.85 -0.17
C PHE A 81 2.75 -3.23 1.09
N GLN A 82 2.54 -1.92 1.02
CA GLN A 82 1.82 -1.17 2.03
C GLN A 82 0.40 -0.89 1.53
N THR A 83 -0.59 -1.59 2.08
CA THR A 83 -1.99 -1.46 1.64
C THR A 83 -2.53 -0.05 1.91
N THR A 84 -3.05 0.61 0.87
CA THR A 84 -3.60 1.98 0.92
C THR A 84 -5.05 1.94 0.44
N SER A 85 -6.01 1.77 1.35
CA SER A 85 -7.41 1.54 0.99
C SER A 85 -8.06 2.78 0.38
N LEU A 86 -8.14 3.91 1.09
CA LEU A 86 -8.83 5.12 0.61
C LEU A 86 -10.29 4.82 0.20
N SER A 87 -11.00 4.08 1.05
CA SER A 87 -12.34 3.53 0.76
C SER A 87 -13.44 4.58 0.55
N ASP A 88 -13.20 5.82 0.99
CA ASP A 88 -14.08 6.94 0.68
C ASP A 88 -13.85 7.54 -0.71
N PHE A 89 -12.71 7.24 -1.35
CA PHE A 89 -12.36 7.76 -2.67
C PHE A 89 -12.48 6.69 -3.76
N TYR A 90 -12.31 5.41 -3.42
CA TYR A 90 -12.27 4.30 -4.37
C TYR A 90 -13.20 3.15 -3.99
N LYS A 91 -13.81 2.49 -4.98
CA LYS A 91 -14.79 1.41 -4.79
C LYS A 91 -14.16 0.12 -4.27
N THR A 92 -12.98 -0.22 -4.78
CA THR A 92 -12.24 -1.46 -4.41
C THR A 92 -10.92 -1.16 -3.71
N GLY A 93 -10.77 0.07 -3.24
CA GLY A 93 -9.56 0.63 -2.68
C GLY A 93 -8.53 1.06 -3.74
N PHE A 94 -7.72 2.07 -3.41
CA PHE A 94 -6.60 2.50 -4.25
C PHE A 94 -5.59 1.36 -4.39
N GLY A 95 -5.09 0.85 -3.26
CA GLY A 95 -4.46 -0.45 -3.12
C GLY A 95 -5.28 -1.34 -2.19
N CYS A 96 -5.26 -2.66 -2.38
CA CYS A 96 -5.96 -3.59 -1.50
C CYS A 96 -5.18 -4.89 -1.30
N ILE A 97 -5.42 -5.54 -0.15
CA ILE A 97 -4.73 -6.77 0.26
C ILE A 97 -4.97 -7.92 -0.73
N LYS A 98 -6.17 -8.02 -1.30
CA LYS A 98 -6.50 -9.07 -2.28
C LYS A 98 -5.60 -8.97 -3.52
N ARG A 99 -5.56 -7.77 -4.14
CA ARG A 99 -4.81 -7.52 -5.37
C ARG A 99 -3.29 -7.70 -5.16
N THR A 100 -2.77 -7.21 -4.04
CA THR A 100 -1.33 -7.35 -3.70
C THR A 100 -0.98 -8.80 -3.36
N SER A 101 -1.88 -9.56 -2.72
CA SER A 101 -1.69 -11.00 -2.45
C SER A 101 -1.71 -11.84 -3.73
N GLU A 102 -2.54 -11.50 -4.71
CA GLU A 102 -2.54 -12.16 -6.02
C GLU A 102 -1.20 -11.97 -6.74
N ILE A 103 -0.60 -10.79 -6.66
CA ILE A 103 0.74 -10.52 -7.21
C ILE A 103 1.82 -11.30 -6.45
N ALA A 104 1.78 -11.29 -5.11
CA ALA A 104 2.75 -12.03 -4.30
C ALA A 104 2.73 -13.54 -4.60
N LYS A 105 1.54 -14.09 -4.88
CA LYS A 105 1.39 -15.48 -5.36
C LYS A 105 1.97 -15.69 -6.76
N LYS A 106 1.81 -14.71 -7.66
CA LYS A 106 2.35 -14.77 -9.03
C LYS A 106 3.88 -14.72 -9.05
N TYR A 107 4.50 -14.01 -8.12
CA TYR A 107 5.96 -13.87 -8.02
C TYR A 107 6.47 -14.29 -6.63
N PRO A 108 6.53 -15.61 -6.34
CA PRO A 108 6.95 -16.11 -5.03
C PRO A 108 8.34 -15.61 -4.62
N GLY A 109 8.47 -15.16 -3.36
CA GLY A 109 9.74 -14.68 -2.80
C GLY A 109 10.12 -13.25 -3.17
N ARG A 110 9.29 -12.53 -3.93
CA ARG A 110 9.54 -11.14 -4.34
C ARG A 110 8.79 -10.11 -3.52
N PHE A 111 7.64 -10.49 -2.97
CA PHE A 111 6.77 -9.56 -2.27
C PHE A 111 6.42 -10.06 -0.87
N ILE A 112 6.40 -9.12 0.08
CA ILE A 112 5.76 -9.28 1.39
C ILE A 112 4.51 -8.40 1.38
N VAL A 113 3.39 -8.93 1.85
CA VAL A 113 2.10 -8.21 1.87
C VAL A 113 1.77 -7.77 3.29
N ASN A 114 1.68 -6.46 3.49
CA ASN A 114 1.08 -5.91 4.71
C ASN A 114 -0.41 -5.63 4.48
N GLY A 115 -1.21 -5.91 5.52
CA GLY A 115 -2.59 -5.45 5.61
C GLY A 115 -2.70 -3.98 5.99
N SER A 116 -3.92 -3.56 6.32
CA SER A 116 -4.21 -2.24 6.90
C SER A 116 -5.53 -2.33 7.65
N PHE A 117 -5.72 -1.50 8.67
CA PHE A 117 -7.01 -1.32 9.36
C PHE A 117 -7.13 0.12 9.84
N ASP A 118 -8.36 0.52 10.14
CA ASP A 118 -8.69 1.80 10.77
C ASP A 118 -9.41 1.53 12.10
N PRO A 119 -8.81 1.85 13.26
CA PRO A 119 -9.44 1.58 14.55
C PRO A 119 -10.75 2.34 14.77
N ARG A 120 -11.03 3.40 13.99
CA ARG A 120 -12.31 4.12 14.03
C ARG A 120 -13.49 3.25 13.60
N ASP A 121 -13.24 2.15 12.90
CA ASP A 121 -14.27 1.19 12.49
C ASP A 121 -14.73 0.26 13.65
N GLY A 122 -14.11 0.37 14.82
CA GLY A 122 -14.49 -0.39 16.02
C GLY A 122 -14.34 -1.89 15.83
N GLU A 123 -15.38 -2.67 16.18
CA GLU A 123 -15.37 -4.14 16.06
C GLU A 123 -15.06 -4.62 14.63
N LYS A 124 -15.47 -3.87 13.59
CA LYS A 124 -15.16 -4.23 12.21
C LYS A 124 -13.66 -4.22 11.91
N ALA A 125 -12.88 -3.38 12.59
CA ALA A 125 -11.43 -3.38 12.46
C ALA A 125 -10.84 -4.68 13.03
N LEU A 126 -11.35 -5.15 14.17
CA LEU A 126 -10.92 -6.39 14.81
C LEU A 126 -11.28 -7.61 13.96
N GLU A 127 -12.51 -7.68 13.46
CA GLU A 127 -12.95 -8.71 12.50
C GLU A 127 -12.07 -8.73 11.25
N TYR A 128 -11.73 -7.55 10.73
CA TYR A 128 -10.88 -7.45 9.54
C TYR A 128 -9.44 -7.88 9.81
N ILE A 129 -8.88 -7.60 10.98
CA ILE A 129 -7.56 -8.10 11.40
C ILE A 129 -7.55 -9.64 11.41
N HIS A 130 -8.56 -10.27 11.99
CA HIS A 130 -8.73 -11.73 11.96
C HIS A 130 -8.80 -12.26 10.53
N PHE A 131 -9.67 -11.68 9.70
CA PHE A 131 -9.81 -12.06 8.30
C PHE A 131 -8.47 -11.97 7.55
N MET A 132 -7.74 -10.86 7.70
CA MET A 132 -6.45 -10.68 7.03
C MET A 132 -5.42 -11.72 7.48
N LYS A 133 -5.39 -12.03 8.78
CA LYS A 133 -4.50 -13.05 9.35
C LYS A 133 -4.84 -14.44 8.83
N GLU A 134 -6.12 -14.83 8.87
CA GLU A 134 -6.55 -16.18 8.53
C GLU A 134 -6.48 -16.44 7.02
N THR A 135 -6.79 -15.44 6.20
CA THR A 135 -6.89 -15.59 4.75
C THR A 135 -5.53 -15.40 4.05
N TYR A 136 -4.68 -14.50 4.56
CA TYR A 136 -3.44 -14.10 3.89
C TYR A 136 -2.18 -14.30 4.74
N ASP A 137 -2.31 -14.71 6.01
CA ASP A 137 -1.22 -14.87 6.98
C ASP A 137 -0.24 -13.68 7.04
N ILE A 138 -0.80 -12.46 6.99
CA ILE A 138 0.00 -11.24 7.09
C ILE A 138 0.84 -11.21 8.37
N LYS A 139 2.04 -10.63 8.27
CA LYS A 139 2.96 -10.41 9.40
C LYS A 139 3.07 -8.93 9.79
N GLY A 140 2.47 -8.05 9.01
CA GLY A 140 2.51 -6.62 9.24
C GLY A 140 1.29 -5.89 8.69
N VAL A 141 1.14 -4.66 9.15
CA VAL A 141 0.08 -3.73 8.75
C VAL A 141 0.65 -2.35 8.51
N LYS A 142 0.11 -1.66 7.51
CA LYS A 142 0.31 -0.23 7.27
C LYS A 142 -0.74 0.56 8.03
N MET A 143 -0.32 1.52 8.85
CA MET A 143 -1.22 2.41 9.60
C MET A 143 -1.32 3.76 8.91
N TYR A 144 -2.56 4.20 8.67
CA TYR A 144 -2.86 5.49 8.09
C TYR A 144 -3.70 6.33 9.06
N THR A 145 -3.01 7.11 9.89
CA THR A 145 -3.61 7.82 11.03
C THR A 145 -4.51 8.99 10.62
N ALA A 146 -4.39 9.46 9.38
CA ALA A 146 -5.14 10.57 8.83
C ALA A 146 -5.94 10.20 7.58
N GLU A 147 -6.22 8.91 7.34
CA GLU A 147 -7.08 8.52 6.21
C GLU A 147 -8.47 9.17 6.34
N TRP A 148 -9.03 9.60 5.21
CA TRP A 148 -10.39 10.12 5.17
C TRP A 148 -11.38 9.01 5.52
N ASN A 149 -12.23 9.26 6.51
CA ASN A 149 -13.31 8.36 6.93
C ASN A 149 -14.50 9.23 7.39
N GLY A 150 -15.51 9.36 6.53
CA GLY A 150 -16.70 10.17 6.78
C GLY A 150 -16.40 11.66 6.95
N ALA A 151 -16.58 12.19 8.16
CA ALA A 151 -16.34 13.61 8.49
C ALA A 151 -14.87 13.95 8.81
N SER A 152 -13.96 12.98 8.63
CA SER A 152 -12.50 13.08 8.75
C SER A 152 -12.00 13.81 10.01
N LYS A 153 -11.86 13.04 11.09
CA LYS A 153 -10.92 13.32 12.17
C LYS A 153 -9.96 12.14 12.21
N GLY A 154 -8.66 12.39 11.97
CA GLY A 154 -7.65 11.35 12.14
C GLY A 154 -7.67 10.75 13.54
N TRP A 155 -6.93 9.66 13.73
CA TRP A 155 -6.78 8.96 15.00
C TRP A 155 -5.31 8.94 15.42
N ARG A 156 -5.03 8.68 16.68
CA ARG A 156 -3.67 8.62 17.23
C ARG A 156 -3.31 7.19 17.60
N LEU A 157 -2.03 6.87 17.47
CA LEU A 157 -1.50 5.56 17.89
C LEU A 157 -1.75 5.25 19.37
N ASN A 158 -2.00 6.27 20.19
CA ASN A 158 -2.30 6.11 21.60
C ASN A 158 -3.80 6.17 21.95
N ASP A 159 -4.69 6.16 20.96
CA ASP A 159 -6.13 6.10 21.22
C ASP A 159 -6.52 4.71 21.75
N PRO A 160 -7.48 4.61 22.70
CA PRO A 160 -7.89 3.31 23.27
C PRO A 160 -8.32 2.27 22.23
N ASP A 161 -9.00 2.67 21.16
CA ASP A 161 -9.43 1.75 20.11
C ASP A 161 -8.26 1.28 19.23
N ALA A 162 -7.22 2.11 19.05
CA ALA A 162 -5.99 1.70 18.40
C ALA A 162 -5.25 0.63 19.24
N TYR A 163 -5.17 0.82 20.56
CA TYR A 163 -4.59 -0.18 21.46
C TYR A 163 -5.28 -1.54 21.39
N LYS A 164 -6.63 -1.59 21.33
CA LYS A 164 -7.36 -2.85 21.14
C LYS A 164 -6.91 -3.59 19.87
N CYS A 165 -6.76 -2.85 18.77
CA CYS A 165 -6.30 -3.42 17.50
C CYS A 165 -4.84 -3.90 17.58
N PHE A 166 -3.96 -3.14 18.23
CA PHE A 166 -2.56 -3.53 18.42
C PHE A 166 -2.39 -4.74 19.34
N GLU A 167 -3.17 -4.82 20.41
CA GLU A 167 -3.19 -5.99 21.29
C GLU A 167 -3.64 -7.24 20.53
N LEU A 168 -4.67 -7.12 19.68
CA LEU A 168 -5.09 -8.21 18.81
C LEU A 168 -4.00 -8.59 17.80
N CYS A 169 -3.35 -7.60 17.17
CA CYS A 169 -2.23 -7.85 16.26
C CYS A 169 -1.11 -8.64 16.96
N ASP A 170 -0.73 -8.25 18.18
CA ASP A 170 0.31 -8.96 18.94
C ASP A 170 -0.09 -10.40 19.28
N LYS A 171 -1.34 -10.63 19.74
CA LYS A 171 -1.89 -11.98 20.00
C LYS A 171 -1.86 -12.87 18.75
N LEU A 172 -2.08 -12.30 17.57
CA LEU A 172 -2.06 -13.01 16.29
C LEU A 172 -0.66 -13.08 15.65
N GLY A 173 0.36 -12.49 16.28
CA GLY A 173 1.73 -12.48 15.78
C GLY A 173 1.97 -11.53 14.60
N ILE A 174 1.11 -10.52 14.41
CA ILE A 174 1.27 -9.43 13.45
C ILE A 174 2.10 -8.34 14.13
N ARG A 175 3.42 -8.38 13.97
CA ARG A 175 4.36 -7.56 14.77
C ARG A 175 4.95 -6.36 14.04
N ASN A 176 4.78 -6.28 12.73
CA ASN A 176 5.36 -5.20 11.93
C ASN A 176 4.31 -4.08 11.72
N ILE A 177 4.49 -2.94 12.38
CA ILE A 177 3.58 -1.79 12.30
C ILE A 177 4.26 -0.68 11.48
N HIS A 178 3.77 -0.44 10.26
CA HIS A 178 4.32 0.56 9.34
C HIS A 178 3.47 1.83 9.38
N VAL A 179 3.88 2.81 10.18
CA VAL A 179 3.17 4.09 10.28
C VAL A 179 3.49 4.97 9.08
N HIS A 180 2.46 5.44 8.38
CA HIS A 180 2.61 6.33 7.24
C HIS A 180 1.78 7.59 7.42
N LYS A 181 2.35 8.76 7.11
CA LYS A 181 1.61 10.04 7.14
C LYS A 181 0.71 10.15 5.91
N GLY A 182 -0.55 10.49 6.10
CA GLY A 182 -1.51 10.70 4.99
C GLY A 182 -1.77 12.15 4.68
N PRO A 183 -2.18 12.47 3.44
CA PRO A 183 -2.68 13.80 3.15
C PRO A 183 -3.99 13.99 3.91
N THR A 184 -4.00 15.02 4.77
CA THR A 184 -5.19 15.63 5.37
C THR A 184 -5.79 16.63 4.42
#